data_AF-A0A838N3I6-F1
#
_entry.id   AF-A0A838N3I6-F1
#
_cell.length_a   1.000
_cell.length_b   1.000
_cell.length_c   1.000
_cell.angle_alpha   90.00
_cell.angle_beta   90.00
_cell.angle_gamma   90.00
#
_symmetry.space_group_name_H-M   'P 1'
#
loop_
_entity.id
_entity.type
_entity.pdbx_description
1 polymer ?
#
loop_
_entity_poly.entity_id
_entity_poly.type
_entity_poly.pdbx_seq_one_letter_code
_entity_poly.pdbx_strand_id
1 'polypeptide(L)'
;SVEPDPKVWTQVCSEAHLCTTKTCGQAGNCFFQQARRRLLAADVIVVNHTLLFMLLGSPDEQEERESGYLFPNDFLIFDEAHTVEQVASRQIGITISQYGLRATVQRLYNARTKKGLFTVTRDAGGVTLAASLADEIDRFFDAIDERADFRKGREIRVRHSDFVPDTISARLVALQARIIEVVKRTEDEFLKAELQELGRRIRDARVGIVTFLEQAAEGYVYWIEQTGKTAQFLSLNAAPIDIAPVLRRMIFREDCCCIMTSATLAVGQRDLSYFRRRVGAMEAEALQLGSPFDFRTQMKLFVVQKMPDPRDPGYQEALAKWIGHHVLLTNGCAFVLFTSYRAMQTTATMMEEFFTDHEMNLLVQGAGMPRGKLLSEFKATPRSVLFGTDSFWMGVDVPGNALSNVIITRLPFAVPDSPLIEAKLELVQERGGDPFSEYSLPEAILKFRQGVGRLIRTKSDKGIIVVLDNRIVTKPYGRAFLKALPSCPVQII
;
A
#
# COMPACT_ATOMS: atom_id res chain seq x y z
N SER A 1 -9.51 16.31 -3.52
CA SER A 1 -10.92 15.96 -3.79
C SER A 1 -11.59 15.65 -2.46
N VAL A 2 -12.90 15.89 -2.35
CA VAL A 2 -13.70 15.39 -1.23
C VAL A 2 -14.09 13.96 -1.59
N GLU A 3 -13.58 12.97 -0.87
CA GLU A 3 -14.07 11.60 -1.01
C GLU A 3 -15.48 11.52 -0.40
N PRO A 4 -16.47 10.97 -1.13
CA PRO A 4 -17.81 10.80 -0.59
C PRO A 4 -17.80 9.80 0.58
N ASP A 5 -18.76 9.95 1.49
CA ASP A 5 -18.95 8.98 2.57
C ASP A 5 -19.12 7.56 1.96
N PRO A 6 -18.39 6.53 2.45
CA PRO A 6 -18.45 5.19 1.89
C PRO A 6 -19.88 4.61 1.82
N LYS A 7 -20.75 4.95 2.76
CA LYS A 7 -22.15 4.49 2.77
C LYS A 7 -22.95 5.13 1.64
N VAL A 8 -22.66 6.40 1.32
CA VAL A 8 -23.27 7.11 0.20
C VAL A 8 -22.72 6.56 -1.11
N TRP A 9 -21.40 6.38 -1.19
CA TRP A 9 -20.75 5.84 -2.39
C TRP A 9 -21.30 4.47 -2.77
N THR A 10 -21.46 3.57 -1.80
CA THR A 10 -22.02 2.22 -2.01
C THR A 10 -23.44 2.23 -2.56
N GLN A 11 -24.23 3.29 -2.30
CA GLN A 11 -25.60 3.43 -2.81
C GLN A 11 -25.65 3.98 -4.24
N VAL A 12 -24.62 4.70 -4.69
CA VAL A 12 -24.62 5.38 -5.99
C VAL A 12 -23.65 4.77 -7.00
N CYS A 13 -22.71 3.94 -6.57
CA CYS A 13 -21.81 3.22 -7.46
C CYS A 13 -22.50 2.00 -8.08
N SER A 14 -22.34 1.82 -9.39
CA SER A 14 -22.75 0.59 -10.07
C SER A 14 -21.62 -0.43 -10.04
N GLU A 15 -21.96 -1.71 -9.98
CA GLU A 15 -20.97 -2.78 -10.03
C GLU A 15 -20.40 -2.99 -11.43
N ALA A 16 -19.12 -3.36 -11.52
CA ALA A 16 -18.37 -3.38 -12.78
C ALA A 16 -19.00 -4.22 -13.91
N HIS A 17 -19.68 -5.33 -13.57
CA HIS A 17 -20.34 -6.25 -14.50
C HIS A 17 -21.83 -5.89 -14.75
N LEU A 18 -22.46 -5.06 -13.91
CA LEU A 18 -23.83 -4.56 -14.12
C LEU A 18 -23.87 -3.29 -14.96
N CYS A 19 -22.77 -2.54 -14.95
CA CYS A 19 -22.62 -1.36 -15.76
C CYS A 19 -22.30 -1.74 -17.22
N THR A 20 -23.35 -2.01 -18.00
CA THR A 20 -23.22 -2.25 -19.45
C THR A 20 -23.64 -1.02 -20.25
N THR A 21 -23.17 -0.93 -21.49
CA THR A 21 -23.55 0.15 -22.42
C THR A 21 -25.04 0.10 -22.78
N LYS A 22 -25.69 -1.07 -22.63
CA LYS A 22 -27.13 -1.26 -22.83
C LYS A 22 -27.96 -0.74 -21.65
N THR A 23 -27.41 -0.76 -20.44
CA THR A 23 -28.11 -0.42 -19.19
C THR A 23 -27.78 0.97 -18.65
N CYS A 24 -26.60 1.55 -18.98
CA CYS A 24 -26.28 2.92 -18.60
C CYS A 24 -27.05 3.89 -19.52
N GLY A 25 -27.94 4.70 -18.95
CA GLY A 25 -29.03 5.42 -19.62
C GLY A 25 -28.71 6.04 -21.00
N GLN A 26 -29.72 6.04 -21.88
CA GLN A 26 -29.64 6.43 -23.30
C GLN A 26 -29.03 7.82 -23.57
N ALA A 27 -28.89 8.66 -22.54
CA ALA A 27 -28.28 9.99 -22.62
C ALA A 27 -26.74 10.01 -22.67
N GLY A 28 -26.03 8.87 -22.54
CA GLY A 28 -24.58 8.81 -22.77
C GLY A 28 -23.68 9.56 -21.76
N ASN A 29 -24.24 10.11 -20.68
CA ASN A 29 -23.54 10.89 -19.64
C ASN A 29 -22.92 10.05 -18.51
N CYS A 30 -22.79 8.74 -18.72
CA CYS A 30 -22.26 7.80 -17.74
C CYS A 30 -20.73 7.89 -17.70
N PHE A 31 -20.17 8.48 -16.63
CA PHE A 31 -18.72 8.67 -16.46
C PHE A 31 -17.91 7.39 -16.69
N PHE A 32 -18.38 6.25 -16.16
CA PHE A 32 -17.71 4.95 -16.35
C PHE A 32 -17.72 4.48 -17.81
N GLN A 33 -18.86 4.55 -18.50
CA GLN A 33 -18.93 4.14 -19.92
C GLN A 33 -18.15 5.11 -20.83
N GLN A 34 -18.09 6.40 -20.49
CA GLN A 34 -17.21 7.35 -21.18
C GLN A 34 -15.75 7.00 -20.96
N ALA A 35 -15.33 6.69 -19.73
CA ALA A 35 -13.98 6.25 -19.42
C ALA A 35 -13.62 4.94 -20.15
N ARG A 36 -14.53 3.96 -20.18
CA ARG A 36 -14.35 2.69 -20.90
C ARG A 36 -14.22 2.89 -22.41
N ARG A 37 -15.05 3.74 -23.01
CA ARG A 37 -14.94 4.12 -24.44
C ARG A 37 -13.61 4.80 -24.74
N ARG A 38 -13.17 5.72 -23.87
CA ARG A 38 -11.86 6.37 -24.00
C ARG A 38 -10.72 5.37 -23.89
N LEU A 39 -10.81 4.43 -22.95
CA LEU A 39 -9.82 3.37 -22.75
C LEU A 39 -9.71 2.45 -23.97
N LEU A 40 -10.82 2.04 -24.58
CA LEU A 40 -10.81 1.20 -25.79
C LEU A 40 -10.27 1.92 -27.04
N ALA A 41 -10.28 3.26 -27.05
CA ALA A 41 -9.79 4.08 -28.15
C ALA A 41 -8.41 4.71 -27.85
N ALA A 42 -7.80 4.41 -26.71
CA ALA A 42 -6.54 5.00 -26.29
C ALA A 42 -5.36 4.13 -26.73
N ASP A 43 -4.32 4.77 -27.25
CA ASP A 43 -3.03 4.12 -27.53
C ASP A 43 -2.17 3.97 -26.25
N VAL A 44 -2.41 4.82 -25.25
CA VAL A 44 -1.68 4.85 -23.98
C VAL A 44 -2.65 4.89 -22.81
N ILE A 45 -2.49 3.93 -21.89
CA ILE A 45 -3.33 3.80 -20.71
C ILE A 45 -2.46 3.97 -19.46
N VAL A 46 -2.82 4.95 -18.62
CA VAL A 46 -2.15 5.21 -17.35
C VAL A 46 -3.04 4.72 -16.21
N VAL A 47 -2.58 3.70 -15.49
CA VAL A 47 -3.25 3.12 -14.33
C VAL A 47 -2.27 2.99 -13.16
N ASN A 48 -2.79 2.99 -11.93
CA ASN A 48 -1.96 2.66 -10.77
C ASN A 48 -1.72 1.14 -10.70
N HIS A 49 -0.69 0.71 -9.96
CA HIS A 49 -0.32 -0.70 -9.84
C HIS A 49 -1.44 -1.58 -9.30
N THR A 50 -2.20 -1.10 -8.30
CA THR A 50 -3.30 -1.87 -7.72
C THR A 50 -4.37 -2.19 -8.76
N LEU A 51 -4.79 -1.19 -9.55
CA LEU A 51 -5.75 -1.37 -10.62
C LEU A 51 -5.21 -2.27 -11.73
N LEU A 52 -3.95 -2.12 -12.10
CA LEU A 52 -3.32 -3.01 -13.07
C LEU A 52 -3.37 -4.47 -12.61
N PHE A 53 -2.93 -4.79 -11.39
CA PHE A 53 -2.96 -6.17 -10.88
C PHE A 53 -4.39 -6.72 -10.72
N MET A 54 -5.37 -5.86 -10.44
CA MET A 54 -6.80 -6.25 -10.50
C MET A 54 -7.25 -6.60 -11.92
N LEU A 55 -6.76 -5.88 -12.93
CA LEU A 55 -7.14 -6.08 -14.34
C LEU A 55 -6.38 -7.21 -15.03
N LEU A 56 -5.17 -7.54 -14.56
CA LEU A 56 -4.42 -8.71 -15.03
C LEU A 56 -5.15 -10.01 -14.69
N GLY A 57 -6.00 -10.04 -13.66
CA GLY A 57 -6.72 -11.26 -13.29
C GLY A 57 -5.81 -12.31 -12.66
N SER A 58 -6.19 -13.59 -12.77
CA SER A 58 -5.41 -14.68 -12.16
C SER A 58 -4.16 -15.02 -12.99
N PRO A 59 -3.15 -15.66 -12.37
CA PRO A 59 -2.02 -16.19 -13.13
C PRO A 59 -2.43 -17.11 -14.28
N ASP A 60 -3.41 -17.98 -14.04
CA ASP A 60 -3.89 -18.94 -15.04
C ASP A 60 -4.56 -18.23 -16.23
N GLU A 61 -5.37 -17.19 -15.97
CA GLU A 61 -5.99 -16.37 -17.02
C GLU A 61 -4.95 -15.62 -17.87
N GLN A 62 -3.81 -15.26 -17.27
CA GLN A 62 -2.72 -14.63 -18.00
C GLN A 62 -1.92 -15.64 -18.81
N GLU A 63 -1.65 -16.83 -18.29
CA GLU A 63 -0.95 -17.89 -19.04
C GLU A 63 -1.73 -18.30 -20.31
N GLU A 64 -3.06 -18.31 -20.27
CA GLU A 64 -3.91 -18.62 -21.43
C GLU A 64 -3.95 -17.52 -22.51
N ARG A 65 -3.47 -16.31 -22.22
CA ARG A 65 -3.46 -15.20 -23.20
C ARG A 65 -2.33 -15.35 -24.20
N GLU A 66 -2.65 -15.36 -25.49
CA GLU A 66 -1.65 -15.46 -26.56
C GLU A 66 -0.68 -14.27 -26.64
N SER A 67 -1.16 -13.02 -26.47
CA SER A 67 -0.29 -11.83 -26.54
C SER A 67 -0.80 -10.68 -25.68
N GLY A 68 0.14 -9.84 -25.23
CA GLY A 68 -0.14 -8.68 -24.38
C GLY A 68 -0.70 -9.05 -23.00
N TYR A 69 -0.97 -8.03 -22.20
CA TYR A 69 -1.37 -8.08 -20.80
C TYR A 69 -2.86 -7.81 -20.63
N LEU A 70 -3.33 -6.65 -21.07
CA LEU A 70 -4.73 -6.24 -20.97
C LEU A 70 -5.41 -6.35 -22.34
N PHE A 71 -4.69 -5.96 -23.39
CA PHE A 71 -5.11 -6.00 -24.79
C PHE A 71 -4.11 -6.79 -25.63
N PRO A 72 -4.55 -7.36 -26.76
CA PRO A 72 -3.64 -8.03 -27.70
C PRO A 72 -2.50 -7.11 -28.13
N ASN A 73 -1.27 -7.63 -28.13
CA ASN A 73 -0.04 -6.92 -28.52
C ASN A 73 0.26 -5.62 -27.75
N ASP A 74 -0.32 -5.42 -26.56
CA ASP A 74 0.11 -4.32 -25.69
C ASP A 74 1.46 -4.63 -25.02
N PHE A 75 2.03 -3.61 -24.37
CA PHE A 75 3.22 -3.74 -23.54
C PHE A 75 3.03 -2.96 -22.25
N LEU A 76 3.84 -3.27 -21.26
CA LEU A 76 3.67 -2.76 -19.90
C LEU A 76 4.88 -1.97 -19.44
N ILE A 77 4.65 -0.76 -18.92
CA ILE A 77 5.67 0.04 -18.24
C ILE A 77 5.26 0.18 -16.77
N PHE A 78 6.05 -0.41 -15.87
CA PHE A 78 5.98 -0.13 -14.44
C PHE A 78 6.89 1.04 -14.11
N ASP A 79 6.29 2.20 -13.85
CA ASP A 79 6.99 3.30 -13.18
C ASP A 79 7.00 3.07 -11.67
N GLU A 80 8.02 3.53 -10.97
CA GLU A 80 8.24 3.24 -9.55
C GLU A 80 8.14 1.74 -9.21
N ALA A 81 8.80 0.94 -10.07
CA ALA A 81 8.76 -0.52 -10.03
C ALA A 81 9.21 -1.14 -8.69
N HIS A 82 9.93 -0.38 -7.84
CA HIS A 82 10.30 -0.82 -6.49
C HIS A 82 9.08 -1.16 -5.61
N THR A 83 7.88 -0.66 -5.93
CA THR A 83 6.63 -0.99 -5.21
C THR A 83 5.93 -2.25 -5.71
N VAL A 84 6.31 -2.75 -6.88
CA VAL A 84 5.57 -3.80 -7.59
C VAL A 84 5.41 -5.07 -6.76
N GLU A 85 6.48 -5.53 -6.12
CA GLU A 85 6.48 -6.76 -5.33
C GLU A 85 5.44 -6.67 -4.18
N GLN A 86 5.38 -5.56 -3.46
CA GLN A 86 4.45 -5.36 -2.36
C GLN A 86 3.00 -5.26 -2.85
N VAL A 87 2.76 -4.51 -3.93
CA VAL A 87 1.40 -4.32 -4.47
C VAL A 87 0.88 -5.63 -5.08
N ALA A 88 1.73 -6.35 -5.82
CA ALA A 88 1.39 -7.64 -6.42
C ALA A 88 1.05 -8.68 -5.35
N SER A 89 1.91 -8.82 -4.32
CA SER A 89 1.69 -9.79 -3.23
C SER A 89 0.35 -9.55 -2.53
N ARG A 90 -0.02 -8.29 -2.25
CA ARG A 90 -1.33 -7.95 -1.66
C ARG A 90 -2.50 -8.21 -2.61
N GLN A 91 -2.36 -7.92 -3.90
CA GLN A 91 -3.46 -8.00 -4.85
C GLN A 91 -3.74 -9.43 -5.34
N ILE A 92 -2.70 -10.25 -5.44
CA ILE A 92 -2.79 -11.69 -5.78
C ILE A 92 -3.18 -12.51 -4.54
N GLY A 93 -2.93 -11.97 -3.35
CA GLY A 93 -3.37 -12.54 -2.09
C GLY A 93 -4.89 -12.60 -1.94
N ILE A 94 -5.32 -13.31 -0.91
CA ILE A 94 -6.70 -13.40 -0.45
C ILE A 94 -6.94 -12.29 0.55
N THR A 95 -8.02 -11.52 0.39
CA THR A 95 -8.51 -10.58 1.40
C THR A 95 -10.02 -10.71 1.57
N ILE A 96 -10.45 -11.11 2.76
CA ILE A 96 -11.87 -11.20 3.14
C ILE A 96 -12.18 -10.13 4.18
N SER A 97 -12.90 -9.08 3.78
CA SER A 97 -13.35 -8.03 4.68
C SER A 97 -14.68 -8.38 5.34
N GLN A 98 -14.77 -8.26 6.68
CA GLN A 98 -16.01 -8.38 7.44
C GLN A 98 -17.09 -7.42 6.88
N TYR A 99 -16.72 -6.15 6.70
CA TYR A 99 -17.62 -5.13 6.17
C TYR A 99 -18.10 -5.48 4.76
N GLY A 100 -17.17 -5.90 3.87
CA GLY A 100 -17.49 -6.27 2.50
C GLY A 100 -18.40 -7.50 2.38
N LEU A 101 -18.13 -8.54 3.17
CA LEU A 101 -18.94 -9.76 3.21
C LEU A 101 -20.34 -9.46 3.77
N ARG A 102 -20.42 -8.72 4.88
CA ARG A 102 -21.69 -8.26 5.48
C ARG A 102 -22.49 -7.41 4.50
N ALA A 103 -21.86 -6.46 3.81
CA ALA A 103 -22.53 -5.61 2.82
C ALA A 103 -23.08 -6.43 1.64
N THR A 104 -22.32 -7.45 1.18
CA THR A 104 -22.75 -8.37 0.12
C THR A 104 -24.01 -9.15 0.53
N VAL A 105 -24.03 -9.71 1.74
CA VAL A 105 -25.22 -10.40 2.27
C VAL A 105 -26.39 -9.44 2.47
N GLN A 106 -26.14 -8.23 2.99
CA GLN A 106 -27.17 -7.22 3.21
C GLN A 106 -27.81 -6.69 1.92
N ARG A 107 -27.12 -6.74 0.78
CA ARG A 107 -27.72 -6.44 -0.53
C ARG A 107 -28.75 -7.49 -0.95
N LEU A 108 -28.52 -8.75 -0.62
CA LEU A 108 -29.50 -9.81 -0.84
C LEU A 108 -30.71 -9.63 0.08
N TYR A 109 -30.45 -9.33 1.36
CA TYR A 109 -31.49 -8.94 2.31
C TYR A 109 -30.92 -8.22 3.53
N ASN A 110 -31.51 -7.07 3.88
CA ASN A 110 -31.20 -6.32 5.10
C ASN A 110 -32.38 -6.39 6.07
N ALA A 111 -32.20 -7.07 7.21
CA ALA A 111 -33.23 -7.27 8.22
C ALA A 111 -33.76 -5.96 8.85
N ARG A 112 -32.91 -4.93 8.97
CA ARG A 112 -33.28 -3.64 9.56
C ARG A 112 -34.20 -2.85 8.65
N THR A 113 -33.88 -2.79 7.35
CA THR A 113 -34.69 -2.04 6.38
C THR A 113 -35.79 -2.87 5.75
N LYS A 114 -35.77 -4.20 5.95
CA LYS A 114 -36.67 -5.18 5.31
C LYS A 114 -36.67 -5.07 3.78
N LYS A 115 -35.50 -4.80 3.19
CA LYS A 115 -35.29 -4.61 1.74
C LYS A 115 -34.12 -5.46 1.26
N GLY A 116 -34.07 -5.76 -0.03
CA GLY A 116 -32.97 -6.47 -0.69
C GLY A 116 -33.45 -7.28 -1.90
N LEU A 117 -32.54 -7.83 -2.69
CA LEU A 117 -32.89 -8.55 -3.92
C LEU A 117 -33.84 -9.72 -3.67
N PHE A 118 -33.71 -10.44 -2.54
CA PHE A 118 -34.63 -11.52 -2.21
C PHE A 118 -36.06 -11.04 -1.93
N THR A 119 -36.26 -9.80 -1.48
CA THR A 119 -37.61 -9.24 -1.36
C THR A 119 -38.22 -8.93 -2.73
N VAL A 120 -37.40 -8.45 -3.67
CA VAL A 120 -37.81 -8.17 -5.06
C VAL A 120 -38.17 -9.47 -5.78
N THR A 121 -37.34 -10.52 -5.62
CA THR A 121 -37.61 -11.85 -6.19
C THR A 121 -38.61 -12.69 -5.40
N ARG A 122 -39.27 -12.11 -4.37
CA ARG A 122 -40.24 -12.77 -3.49
C ARG A 122 -39.74 -14.09 -2.90
N ASP A 123 -38.48 -14.12 -2.49
CA ASP A 123 -37.80 -15.32 -2.00
C ASP A 123 -37.75 -15.41 -0.48
N ALA A 124 -38.79 -15.99 0.14
CA ALA A 124 -38.84 -16.13 1.60
C ALA A 124 -37.65 -16.92 2.18
N GLY A 125 -37.22 -18.01 1.51
CA GLY A 125 -36.08 -18.81 1.95
C GLY A 125 -34.76 -18.03 1.97
N GLY A 126 -34.47 -17.27 0.91
CA GLY A 126 -33.29 -16.42 0.82
C GLY A 126 -33.34 -15.26 1.80
N VAL A 127 -34.51 -14.68 2.05
CA VAL A 127 -34.70 -13.67 3.11
C VAL A 127 -34.27 -14.21 4.48
N THR A 128 -34.76 -15.40 4.86
CA THR A 128 -34.39 -16.02 6.14
C THR A 128 -32.90 -16.34 6.21
N LEU A 129 -32.33 -16.94 5.17
CA LEU A 129 -30.91 -17.31 5.13
C LEU A 129 -29.98 -16.09 5.21
N ALA A 130 -30.25 -15.05 4.43
CA ALA A 130 -29.42 -13.85 4.44
C ALA A 130 -29.54 -13.06 5.76
N ALA A 131 -30.73 -13.05 6.39
CA ALA A 131 -30.92 -12.43 7.70
C ALA A 131 -30.06 -13.11 8.78
N SER A 132 -30.17 -14.43 8.91
CA SER A 132 -29.43 -15.18 9.92
C SER A 132 -27.92 -15.14 9.66
N LEU A 133 -27.51 -15.19 8.40
CA LEU A 133 -26.10 -15.18 8.03
C LEU A 133 -25.42 -13.85 8.36
N ALA A 134 -26.12 -12.72 8.24
CA ALA A 134 -25.54 -11.43 8.62
C ALA A 134 -25.10 -11.42 10.10
N ASP A 135 -25.92 -11.97 11.00
CA ASP A 135 -25.60 -12.06 12.43
C ASP A 135 -24.56 -13.16 12.73
N GLU A 136 -24.54 -14.26 11.95
CA GLU A 136 -23.48 -15.27 12.03
C GLU A 136 -22.12 -14.73 11.57
N ILE A 137 -22.07 -13.88 10.54
CA ILE A 137 -20.84 -13.20 10.11
C ILE A 137 -20.27 -12.34 11.24
N ASP A 138 -21.10 -11.53 11.90
CA ASP A 138 -20.65 -10.69 13.01
C ASP A 138 -20.07 -11.56 14.13
N ARG A 139 -20.80 -12.59 14.56
CA ARG A 139 -20.33 -13.54 15.60
C ARG A 139 -19.03 -14.26 15.23
N PHE A 140 -18.86 -14.63 13.97
CA PHE A 140 -17.62 -15.26 13.49
C PHE A 140 -16.43 -14.32 13.61
N PHE A 141 -16.58 -13.06 13.17
CA PHE A 141 -15.51 -12.07 13.27
C PHE A 141 -15.27 -11.61 14.72
N ASP A 142 -16.30 -11.54 15.56
CA ASP A 142 -16.17 -11.27 17.00
C ASP A 142 -15.34 -12.36 17.69
N ALA A 143 -15.58 -13.64 17.36
CA ALA A 143 -14.77 -14.76 17.88
C ALA A 143 -13.29 -14.68 17.45
N ILE A 144 -13.01 -14.10 16.28
CA ILE A 144 -11.64 -13.83 15.81
C ILE A 144 -11.04 -12.66 16.60
N ASP A 145 -11.78 -11.57 16.76
CA ASP A 145 -11.33 -10.36 17.49
C ASP A 145 -10.99 -10.69 18.96
N GLU A 146 -11.80 -11.51 19.62
CA GLU A 146 -11.57 -11.95 21.01
C GLU A 146 -10.26 -12.74 21.19
N ARG A 147 -9.82 -13.47 20.16
CA ARG A 147 -8.56 -14.25 20.17
C ARG A 147 -7.37 -13.45 19.65
N ALA A 148 -7.62 -12.35 18.94
CA ALA A 148 -6.61 -11.56 18.29
C ALA A 148 -5.94 -10.56 19.25
N ASP A 149 -4.61 -10.58 19.34
CA ASP A 149 -3.85 -9.63 20.15
C ASP A 149 -3.32 -8.46 19.31
N PHE A 150 -4.08 -7.37 19.27
CA PHE A 150 -3.72 -6.13 18.56
C PHE A 150 -2.86 -5.14 19.40
N ARG A 151 -2.24 -5.58 20.50
CA ARG A 151 -1.41 -4.67 21.33
C ARG A 151 -0.21 -4.07 20.58
N LYS A 152 0.34 -4.79 19.60
CA LYS A 152 1.53 -4.37 18.84
C LYS A 152 1.21 -3.60 17.56
N GLY A 153 -0.05 -3.49 17.16
CA GLY A 153 -0.43 -2.85 15.91
C GLY A 153 -1.82 -3.26 15.45
N ARG A 154 -2.16 -2.91 14.20
CA ARG A 154 -3.45 -3.26 13.59
C ARG A 154 -3.43 -4.58 12.82
N GLU A 155 -2.28 -5.23 12.72
CA GLU A 155 -2.10 -6.49 12.00
C GLU A 155 -1.60 -7.55 12.99
N ILE A 156 -2.12 -8.77 12.92
CA ILE A 156 -1.60 -9.93 13.66
C ILE A 156 -1.35 -11.08 12.70
N ARG A 157 -0.17 -11.70 12.78
CA ARG A 157 0.10 -12.91 12.01
C ARG A 157 -0.57 -14.13 12.65
N VAL A 158 -1.20 -14.97 11.82
CA VAL A 158 -1.81 -16.24 12.23
C VAL A 158 -0.91 -17.40 11.79
N ARG A 159 -0.40 -18.17 12.76
CA ARG A 159 0.63 -19.21 12.53
C ARG A 159 0.11 -20.64 12.56
N HIS A 160 -1.15 -20.83 12.98
CA HIS A 160 -1.75 -22.15 13.12
C HIS A 160 -3.12 -22.13 12.45
N SER A 161 -3.49 -23.27 11.86
CA SER A 161 -4.83 -23.50 11.34
C SER A 161 -5.86 -23.48 12.47
N ASP A 162 -7.14 -23.41 12.08
CA ASP A 162 -8.28 -23.54 13.00
C ASP A 162 -8.30 -22.45 14.09
N PHE A 163 -7.86 -21.25 13.72
CA PHE A 163 -7.81 -20.09 14.63
C PHE A 163 -9.14 -19.83 15.34
N VAL A 164 -10.25 -20.10 14.65
CA VAL A 164 -11.61 -20.21 15.19
C VAL A 164 -12.35 -21.36 14.49
N PRO A 165 -13.39 -21.95 15.11
CA PRO A 165 -14.25 -22.91 14.42
C PRO A 165 -14.92 -22.30 13.19
N ASP A 166 -15.00 -23.03 12.09
CA ASP A 166 -15.75 -22.61 10.91
C ASP A 166 -17.26 -22.70 11.17
N THR A 167 -17.90 -21.56 11.41
CA THR A 167 -19.34 -21.45 11.64
C THR A 167 -20.12 -20.91 10.43
N ILE A 168 -19.43 -20.43 9.40
CA ILE A 168 -20.05 -19.64 8.31
C ILE A 168 -19.94 -20.29 6.93
N SER A 169 -18.95 -21.13 6.65
CA SER A 169 -18.75 -21.66 5.28
C SER A 169 -19.92 -22.50 4.80
N ALA A 170 -20.48 -23.39 5.63
CA ALA A 170 -21.66 -24.19 5.26
C ALA A 170 -22.88 -23.32 4.96
N ARG A 171 -23.02 -22.18 5.66
CA ARG A 171 -24.11 -21.22 5.47
C ARG A 171 -23.93 -20.41 4.20
N LEU A 172 -22.70 -20.03 3.88
CA LEU A 172 -22.34 -19.41 2.60
C LEU A 172 -22.64 -20.35 1.42
N VAL A 173 -22.39 -21.67 1.55
CA VAL A 173 -22.79 -22.67 0.54
C VAL A 173 -24.31 -22.69 0.36
N ALA A 174 -25.07 -22.75 1.46
CA ALA A 174 -26.53 -22.76 1.39
C ALA A 174 -27.08 -21.49 0.73
N LEU A 175 -26.51 -20.32 1.07
CA LEU A 175 -26.88 -19.04 0.46
C LEU A 175 -26.55 -19.02 -1.04
N GLN A 176 -25.36 -19.48 -1.43
CA GLN A 176 -24.97 -19.56 -2.83
C GLN A 176 -25.89 -20.48 -3.63
N ALA A 177 -26.22 -21.66 -3.11
CA ALA A 177 -27.16 -22.58 -3.72
C ALA A 177 -28.54 -21.92 -3.90
N ARG A 178 -29.00 -21.17 -2.90
CA ARG A 178 -30.26 -20.43 -3.00
C ARG A 178 -30.22 -19.36 -4.08
N ILE A 179 -29.13 -18.59 -4.18
CA ILE A 179 -28.94 -17.60 -5.24
C ILE A 179 -29.06 -18.25 -6.62
N ILE A 180 -28.42 -19.40 -6.83
CA ILE A 180 -28.49 -20.13 -8.10
C ILE A 180 -29.94 -20.51 -8.45
N GLU A 181 -30.72 -20.99 -7.48
CA GLU A 181 -32.14 -21.31 -7.69
C GLU A 181 -32.99 -20.07 -7.99
N VAL A 182 -32.71 -18.94 -7.32
CA VAL A 182 -33.41 -17.67 -7.61
C VAL A 182 -33.05 -17.14 -9.00
N VAL A 183 -31.79 -17.25 -9.42
CA VAL A 183 -31.30 -16.86 -10.75
C VAL A 183 -32.04 -17.63 -11.85
N LYS A 184 -32.26 -18.95 -11.69
CA LYS A 184 -32.94 -19.79 -12.68
C LYS A 184 -34.39 -19.36 -12.97
N ARG A 185 -35.08 -18.82 -11.98
CA ARG A 185 -36.50 -18.40 -12.09
C ARG A 185 -36.68 -16.89 -12.28
N THR A 186 -35.58 -16.14 -12.34
CA THR A 186 -35.62 -14.68 -12.53
C THR A 186 -35.59 -14.39 -14.03
N GLU A 187 -36.64 -13.76 -14.54
CA GLU A 187 -36.74 -13.37 -15.96
C GLU A 187 -36.00 -12.07 -16.29
N ASP A 188 -35.88 -11.17 -15.30
CA ASP A 188 -35.17 -9.92 -15.45
C ASP A 188 -33.65 -10.17 -15.54
N GLU A 189 -33.08 -9.97 -16.73
CA GLU A 189 -31.66 -10.22 -17.02
C GLU A 189 -30.72 -9.32 -16.20
N PHE A 190 -31.14 -8.12 -15.79
CA PHE A 190 -30.33 -7.25 -14.95
C PHE A 190 -30.24 -7.80 -13.53
N LEU A 191 -31.38 -8.16 -12.94
CA LEU A 191 -31.46 -8.75 -11.61
C LEU A 191 -30.74 -10.10 -11.56
N LYS A 192 -30.84 -10.89 -12.63
CA LYS A 192 -30.12 -12.15 -12.80
C LYS A 192 -28.61 -11.95 -12.78
N ALA A 193 -28.08 -10.98 -13.54
CA ALA A 193 -26.67 -10.64 -13.53
C ALA A 193 -26.20 -10.16 -12.14
N GLU A 194 -27.02 -9.37 -11.43
CA GLU A 194 -26.69 -8.87 -10.09
C GLU A 194 -26.62 -10.01 -9.07
N LEU A 195 -27.60 -10.92 -9.10
CA LEU A 195 -27.60 -12.11 -8.26
C LEU A 195 -26.41 -13.03 -8.56
N GLN A 196 -26.08 -13.24 -9.84
CA GLN A 196 -24.94 -14.05 -10.25
C GLN A 196 -23.61 -13.50 -9.70
N GLU A 197 -23.40 -12.19 -9.76
CA GLU A 197 -22.21 -11.60 -9.13
C GLU A 197 -22.21 -11.80 -7.63
N LEU A 198 -23.31 -11.48 -6.92
CA LEU A 198 -23.34 -11.62 -5.47
C LEU A 198 -23.06 -13.08 -5.08
N GLY A 199 -23.57 -14.03 -5.86
CA GLY A 199 -23.26 -15.46 -5.74
C GLY A 199 -21.78 -15.77 -5.96
N ARG A 200 -21.12 -15.16 -6.95
CA ARG A 200 -19.67 -15.27 -7.16
C ARG A 200 -18.89 -14.70 -5.98
N ARG A 201 -19.22 -13.50 -5.50
CA ARG A 201 -18.55 -12.88 -4.34
C ARG A 201 -18.68 -13.71 -3.07
N ILE A 202 -19.85 -14.30 -2.84
CA ILE A 202 -20.08 -15.21 -1.70
C ILE A 202 -19.22 -16.48 -1.84
N ARG A 203 -19.11 -17.04 -3.05
CA ARG A 203 -18.23 -18.17 -3.32
C ARG A 203 -16.77 -17.83 -3.04
N ASP A 204 -16.30 -16.71 -3.58
CA ASP A 204 -14.90 -16.28 -3.47
C ASP A 204 -14.57 -15.99 -1.99
N ALA A 205 -15.49 -15.34 -1.25
CA ALA A 205 -15.37 -15.14 0.18
C ALA A 205 -15.30 -16.46 0.96
N ARG A 206 -16.16 -17.44 0.63
CA ARG A 206 -16.13 -18.77 1.24
C ARG A 206 -14.80 -19.47 0.99
N VAL A 207 -14.34 -19.51 -0.26
CA VAL A 207 -13.05 -20.14 -0.62
C VAL A 207 -11.91 -19.48 0.14
N GLY A 208 -11.91 -18.15 0.23
CA GLY A 208 -10.91 -17.42 1.01
C GLY A 208 -10.97 -17.69 2.51
N ILE A 209 -12.16 -17.79 3.11
CA ILE A 209 -12.34 -18.14 4.54
C ILE A 209 -11.80 -19.55 4.81
N VAL A 210 -12.18 -20.54 3.99
CA VAL A 210 -11.69 -21.92 4.14
C VAL A 210 -10.17 -21.96 4.00
N THR A 211 -9.62 -21.32 2.95
CA THR A 211 -8.17 -21.26 2.73
C THR A 211 -7.43 -20.60 3.90
N PHE A 212 -8.04 -19.59 4.53
CA PHE A 212 -7.48 -18.90 5.69
C PHE A 212 -7.51 -19.77 6.95
N LEU A 213 -8.64 -20.43 7.24
CA LEU A 213 -8.80 -21.27 8.43
C LEU A 213 -7.95 -22.54 8.34
N GLU A 214 -7.93 -23.19 7.19
CA GLU A 214 -7.16 -24.42 6.95
C GLU A 214 -5.67 -24.15 6.67
N GLN A 215 -5.31 -22.90 6.37
CA GLN A 215 -3.98 -22.52 5.87
C GLN A 215 -3.51 -23.35 4.67
N ALA A 216 -4.44 -23.65 3.75
CA ALA A 216 -4.22 -24.61 2.67
C ALA A 216 -3.27 -24.14 1.54
N ALA A 217 -2.86 -22.87 1.53
CA ALA A 217 -1.97 -22.32 0.51
C ALA A 217 -0.51 -22.36 0.99
N GLU A 218 0.28 -23.25 0.42
CA GLU A 218 1.71 -23.38 0.75
C GLU A 218 2.50 -22.13 0.35
N GLY A 219 3.46 -21.74 1.19
CA GLY A 219 4.30 -20.55 0.95
C GLY A 219 3.56 -19.22 1.13
N TYR A 220 2.36 -19.23 1.73
CA TYR A 220 1.62 -18.02 2.08
C TYR A 220 1.83 -17.63 3.55
N VAL A 221 1.72 -16.34 3.82
CA VAL A 221 1.56 -15.80 5.16
C VAL A 221 0.11 -15.41 5.39
N TYR A 222 -0.41 -15.72 6.57
CA TYR A 222 -1.78 -15.43 6.98
C TYR A 222 -1.80 -14.38 8.09
N TRP A 223 -2.69 -13.40 8.00
CA TRP A 223 -2.84 -12.38 9.04
C TRP A 223 -4.26 -11.80 9.13
N ILE A 224 -4.58 -11.26 10.30
CA ILE A 224 -5.81 -10.53 10.56
C ILE A 224 -5.45 -9.06 10.65
N GLU A 225 -6.23 -8.19 10.00
CA GLU A 225 -6.03 -6.73 10.03
C GLU A 225 -7.29 -6.01 10.50
N GLN A 226 -7.13 -5.10 11.46
CA GLN A 226 -8.13 -4.12 11.85
C GLN A 226 -8.26 -2.99 10.82
N THR A 227 -9.45 -2.85 10.27
CA THR A 227 -9.82 -1.92 9.21
C THR A 227 -10.86 -0.89 9.69
N GLY A 228 -10.98 0.20 8.94
CA GLY A 228 -11.87 1.32 9.28
C GLY A 228 -11.20 2.41 10.13
N LYS A 229 -11.81 3.60 10.14
CA LYS A 229 -11.27 4.77 10.86
C LYS A 229 -11.13 4.53 12.36
N THR A 230 -12.09 3.80 12.95
CA THR A 230 -12.10 3.44 14.38
C THR A 230 -11.71 1.99 14.61
N ALA A 231 -11.02 1.34 13.65
CA ALA A 231 -10.54 -0.05 13.77
C ALA A 231 -11.65 -1.06 14.11
N GLN A 232 -12.89 -0.79 13.67
CA GLN A 232 -14.07 -1.51 14.12
C GLN A 232 -14.43 -2.75 13.28
N PHE A 233 -13.69 -3.01 12.19
CA PHE A 233 -13.95 -4.14 11.31
C PHE A 233 -12.68 -4.94 11.11
N LEU A 234 -12.80 -6.24 10.94
CA LEU A 234 -11.67 -7.11 10.63
C LEU A 234 -11.59 -7.45 9.14
N SER A 235 -10.39 -7.81 8.72
CA SER A 235 -10.13 -8.49 7.45
C SER A 235 -9.20 -9.68 7.67
N LEU A 236 -9.50 -10.79 6.99
CA LEU A 236 -8.66 -11.98 6.94
C LEU A 236 -7.85 -11.93 5.66
N ASN A 237 -6.54 -12.05 5.79
CA ASN A 237 -5.63 -11.87 4.68
C ASN A 237 -4.67 -13.05 4.54
N ALA A 238 -4.35 -13.41 3.31
CA ALA A 238 -3.30 -14.36 2.98
C ALA A 238 -2.54 -13.87 1.75
N ALA A 239 -1.22 -13.93 1.75
CA ALA A 239 -0.42 -13.53 0.58
C ALA A 239 0.81 -14.40 0.42
N PRO A 240 1.30 -14.64 -0.81
CA PRO A 240 2.52 -15.40 -1.03
C PRO A 240 3.72 -14.64 -0.44
N ILE A 241 4.57 -15.38 0.28
CA ILE A 241 5.80 -14.85 0.89
C ILE A 241 6.80 -14.47 -0.21
N ASP A 242 6.92 -15.31 -1.23
CA ASP A 242 7.70 -15.04 -2.45
C ASP A 242 6.76 -14.93 -3.66
N ILE A 243 6.65 -13.72 -4.20
CA ILE A 243 5.81 -13.45 -5.37
C ILE A 243 6.59 -13.61 -6.70
N ALA A 244 7.91 -13.76 -6.65
CA ALA A 244 8.75 -13.86 -7.85
C ALA A 244 8.31 -14.97 -8.82
N PRO A 245 7.96 -16.20 -8.37
CA PRO A 245 7.49 -17.26 -9.27
C PRO A 245 6.16 -16.90 -9.94
N VAL A 246 5.28 -16.20 -9.23
CA VAL A 246 3.97 -15.78 -9.75
C VAL A 246 4.13 -14.68 -10.79
N LEU A 247 4.93 -13.64 -10.49
CA LEU A 247 5.21 -12.56 -11.43
C LEU A 247 5.93 -13.04 -12.68
N ARG A 248 6.80 -14.06 -12.58
CA ARG A 248 7.43 -14.68 -13.76
C ARG A 248 6.40 -15.21 -14.73
N ARG A 249 5.42 -15.97 -14.24
CA ARG A 249 4.37 -16.57 -15.07
C ARG A 249 3.39 -15.52 -15.59
N MET A 250 3.06 -14.51 -14.79
CA MET A 250 2.11 -13.46 -15.17
C MET A 250 2.69 -12.40 -16.10
N ILE A 251 3.90 -11.91 -15.80
CA ILE A 251 4.44 -10.69 -16.40
C ILE A 251 5.55 -11.00 -17.40
N PHE A 252 6.46 -11.92 -17.07
CA PHE A 252 7.68 -12.17 -17.84
C PHE A 252 7.51 -13.35 -18.80
N ARG A 253 6.48 -13.28 -19.64
CA ARG A 253 6.14 -14.27 -20.68
C ARG A 253 6.91 -13.98 -21.98
N GLU A 254 7.21 -15.00 -22.78
CA GLU A 254 8.08 -14.91 -23.96
C GLU A 254 7.62 -13.88 -25.01
N ASP A 255 6.30 -13.78 -25.26
CA ASP A 255 5.71 -12.89 -26.26
C ASP A 255 5.22 -11.54 -25.71
N CYS A 256 5.70 -11.14 -24.53
CA CYS A 256 5.25 -9.92 -23.86
C CYS A 256 6.43 -9.00 -23.49
N CYS A 257 6.26 -7.70 -23.72
CA CYS A 257 7.28 -6.70 -23.36
C CYS A 257 6.92 -5.98 -22.05
N CYS A 258 7.80 -6.09 -21.05
CA CYS A 258 7.68 -5.39 -19.78
C CYS A 258 8.93 -4.54 -19.52
N ILE A 259 8.71 -3.25 -19.24
CA ILE A 259 9.74 -2.31 -18.80
C ILE A 259 9.47 -1.96 -17.35
N MET A 260 10.45 -2.20 -16.48
CA MET A 260 10.40 -1.80 -15.07
C MET A 260 11.42 -0.70 -14.81
N THR A 261 10.96 0.48 -14.40
CA THR A 261 11.82 1.64 -14.13
C THR A 261 11.54 2.23 -12.75
N SER A 262 12.61 2.70 -12.11
CA SER A 262 12.55 3.56 -10.91
C SER A 262 13.93 4.14 -10.63
N ALA A 263 13.96 5.33 -10.02
CA ALA A 263 15.20 5.96 -9.55
C ALA A 263 15.94 5.15 -8.45
N THR A 264 15.27 4.17 -7.85
CA THR A 264 15.76 3.46 -6.65
C THR A 264 15.62 1.93 -6.73
N LEU A 265 15.96 1.32 -7.87
CA LEU A 265 16.06 -0.16 -7.95
C LEU A 265 17.39 -0.73 -7.45
N ALA A 266 18.48 0.02 -7.61
CA ALA A 266 19.83 -0.48 -7.33
C ALA A 266 20.20 -0.40 -5.85
N VAL A 267 20.68 -1.53 -5.30
CA VAL A 267 21.31 -1.62 -3.97
C VAL A 267 22.77 -2.01 -4.14
N GLY A 268 23.61 -1.01 -4.45
CA GLY A 268 25.06 -1.18 -4.60
C GLY A 268 25.53 -1.88 -5.88
N GLN A 269 24.79 -2.86 -6.40
CA GLN A 269 25.11 -3.59 -7.62
C GLN A 269 24.41 -3.01 -8.86
N ARG A 270 25.14 -2.93 -9.99
CA ARG A 270 24.65 -2.36 -11.25
C ARG A 270 23.71 -3.27 -12.03
N ASP A 271 23.79 -4.57 -11.77
CA ASP A 271 22.97 -5.60 -12.41
C ASP A 271 21.54 -5.68 -11.84
N LEU A 272 21.21 -4.84 -10.86
CA LEU A 272 19.90 -4.78 -10.20
C LEU A 272 19.48 -6.13 -9.58
N SER A 273 20.44 -6.98 -9.19
CA SER A 273 20.16 -8.37 -8.75
C SER A 273 19.15 -8.46 -7.60
N TYR A 274 19.23 -7.54 -6.64
CA TYR A 274 18.35 -7.48 -5.48
C TYR A 274 16.88 -7.32 -5.90
N PHE A 275 16.61 -6.38 -6.81
CA PHE A 275 15.26 -6.15 -7.34
C PHE A 275 14.82 -7.31 -8.24
N ARG A 276 15.66 -7.71 -9.21
CA ARG A 276 15.36 -8.78 -10.18
C ARG A 276 14.99 -10.09 -9.50
N ARG A 277 15.67 -10.46 -8.42
CA ARG A 277 15.36 -11.68 -7.66
C ARG A 277 13.96 -11.62 -7.04
N ARG A 278 13.58 -10.48 -6.46
CA ARG A 278 12.30 -10.31 -5.75
C ARG A 278 11.09 -10.26 -6.68
N VAL A 279 11.26 -9.76 -7.89
CA VAL A 279 10.17 -9.75 -8.88
C VAL A 279 10.23 -10.94 -9.84
N GLY A 280 11.28 -11.75 -9.82
CA GLY A 280 11.44 -12.92 -10.70
C GLY A 280 12.06 -12.63 -12.07
N ALA A 281 12.54 -11.41 -12.30
CA ALA A 281 13.13 -10.90 -13.55
C ALA A 281 14.63 -11.24 -13.71
N MET A 282 15.03 -12.47 -13.38
CA MET A 282 16.44 -12.88 -13.43
C MET A 282 17.00 -12.95 -14.86
N GLU A 283 16.16 -13.09 -15.87
CA GLU A 283 16.57 -13.13 -17.28
C GLU A 283 16.44 -11.77 -17.97
N ALA A 284 15.83 -10.78 -17.29
CA ALA A 284 15.65 -9.45 -17.85
C ALA A 284 16.97 -8.69 -17.97
N GLU A 285 17.09 -7.89 -19.03
CA GLU A 285 18.19 -6.95 -19.21
C GLU A 285 18.15 -5.88 -18.11
N ALA A 286 19.30 -5.62 -17.49
CA ALA A 286 19.45 -4.65 -16.43
C ALA A 286 20.29 -3.46 -16.90
N LEU A 287 19.72 -2.26 -16.80
CA LEU A 287 20.41 -1.02 -17.12
C LEU A 287 20.33 -0.05 -15.94
N GLN A 288 21.48 0.35 -15.40
CA GLN A 288 21.56 1.43 -14.42
C GLN A 288 22.12 2.69 -15.08
N LEU A 289 21.27 3.71 -15.19
CA LEU A 289 21.67 5.03 -15.65
C LEU A 289 22.15 5.90 -14.48
N GLY A 290 23.14 6.74 -14.74
CA GLY A 290 23.62 7.74 -13.80
C GLY A 290 22.65 8.91 -13.63
N SER A 291 22.85 9.71 -12.59
CA SER A 291 22.11 10.97 -12.42
C SER A 291 22.68 12.07 -13.32
N PRO A 292 21.84 12.93 -13.92
CA PRO A 292 22.29 14.10 -14.66
C PRO A 292 22.69 15.29 -13.76
N PHE A 293 22.57 15.15 -12.43
CA PHE A 293 22.78 16.22 -11.45
C PHE A 293 24.19 16.22 -10.84
N ASP A 294 24.70 17.41 -10.49
CA ASP A 294 25.99 17.58 -9.83
C ASP A 294 25.81 17.72 -8.31
N PHE A 295 25.72 16.58 -7.63
CA PHE A 295 25.51 16.54 -6.19
C PHE A 295 26.69 17.12 -5.38
N ARG A 296 27.87 17.31 -5.96
CA ARG A 296 29.01 17.92 -5.25
C ARG A 296 28.78 19.40 -4.98
N THR A 297 28.11 20.08 -5.90
CA THR A 297 27.82 21.52 -5.82
C THR A 297 26.38 21.80 -5.41
N GLN A 298 25.47 20.86 -5.66
CA GLN A 298 24.05 21.04 -5.37
C GLN A 298 23.64 20.66 -3.94
N MET A 299 24.29 19.68 -3.31
CA MET A 299 23.89 19.25 -1.96
C MET A 299 25.05 19.03 -1.01
N LYS A 300 24.79 19.18 0.28
CA LYS A 300 25.70 18.80 1.36
C LYS A 300 24.98 17.90 2.36
N LEU A 301 25.65 16.83 2.78
CA LEU A 301 25.16 15.91 3.80
C LEU A 301 25.72 16.29 5.17
N PHE A 302 24.85 16.52 6.15
CA PHE A 302 25.19 16.64 7.55
C PHE A 302 24.81 15.37 8.30
N VAL A 303 25.72 14.86 9.12
CA VAL A 303 25.46 13.75 10.02
C VAL A 303 25.73 14.20 11.45
N VAL A 304 24.72 14.15 12.30
CA VAL A 304 24.85 14.54 13.70
C VAL A 304 25.30 13.33 14.52
N GLN A 305 26.61 13.24 14.77
CA GLN A 305 27.20 12.14 15.55
C GLN A 305 26.84 12.23 17.03
N LYS A 306 26.61 13.44 17.54
CA LYS A 306 26.26 13.71 18.95
C LYS A 306 24.80 13.38 19.31
N MET A 307 24.01 12.81 18.39
CA MET A 307 22.66 12.37 18.73
C MET A 307 22.72 11.26 19.79
N PRO A 308 21.92 11.35 20.87
CA PRO A 308 21.79 10.26 21.85
C PRO A 308 21.08 9.04 21.24
N ASP A 309 21.08 7.91 21.94
CA ASP A 309 20.33 6.74 21.48
C ASP A 309 18.82 7.05 21.55
N PRO A 310 18.00 6.60 20.58
CA PRO A 310 16.54 6.76 20.64
C PRO A 310 15.84 6.26 21.90
N ARG A 311 16.51 5.42 22.71
CA ARG A 311 16.02 4.92 24.01
C ARG A 311 16.34 5.85 25.18
N ASP A 312 17.23 6.82 24.99
CA ASP A 312 17.65 7.74 26.04
C ASP A 312 16.56 8.78 26.32
N PRO A 313 16.30 9.15 27.60
CA PRO A 313 15.27 10.12 27.95
C PRO A 313 15.42 11.48 27.26
N GLY A 314 16.67 11.94 27.04
CA GLY A 314 16.98 13.22 26.40
C GLY A 314 16.93 13.22 24.87
N TYR A 315 16.52 12.11 24.23
CA TYR A 315 16.51 12.00 22.78
C TYR A 315 15.55 12.96 22.11
N GLN A 316 14.35 13.16 22.67
CA GLN A 316 13.34 14.01 22.05
C GLN A 316 13.73 15.49 22.09
N GLU A 317 14.29 15.96 23.19
CA GLU A 317 14.80 17.32 23.34
C GLU A 317 16.00 17.56 22.40
N ALA A 318 16.91 16.59 22.31
CA ALA A 318 18.03 16.65 21.37
C ALA A 318 17.54 16.68 19.92
N LEU A 319 16.54 15.86 19.58
CA LEU A 319 15.94 15.80 18.25
C LEU A 319 15.32 17.15 17.87
N ALA A 320 14.48 17.72 18.73
CA ALA A 320 13.86 19.04 18.52
C ALA A 320 14.93 20.14 18.34
N LYS A 321 15.97 20.13 19.18
CA LYS A 321 17.09 21.07 19.09
C LYS A 321 17.82 21.00 17.75
N TRP A 322 18.16 19.80 17.28
CA TRP A 322 18.87 19.63 16.02
C TRP A 322 17.99 19.92 14.80
N ILE A 323 16.69 19.58 14.85
CA ILE A 323 15.74 20.00 13.81
C ILE A 323 15.70 21.53 13.75
N GLY A 324 15.51 22.21 14.88
CA GLY A 324 15.49 23.67 14.94
C GLY A 324 16.76 24.30 14.37
N HIS A 325 17.94 23.80 14.78
CA HIS A 325 19.23 24.27 14.26
C HIS A 325 19.30 24.22 12.73
N HIS A 326 18.96 23.08 12.12
CA HIS A 326 19.08 22.91 10.67
C HIS A 326 17.96 23.60 9.89
N VAL A 327 16.76 23.71 10.45
CA VAL A 327 15.66 24.48 9.85
C VAL A 327 16.04 25.96 9.75
N LEU A 328 16.70 26.51 10.78
CA LEU A 328 17.16 27.91 10.75
C LEU A 328 18.22 28.17 9.67
N LEU A 329 19.13 27.20 9.43
CA LEU A 329 20.14 27.31 8.38
C LEU A 329 19.54 27.48 6.97
N THR A 330 18.34 26.95 6.74
CA THR A 330 17.63 27.04 5.46
C THR A 330 16.41 27.94 5.48
N ASN A 331 16.19 28.66 6.60
CA ASN A 331 15.04 29.52 6.83
C ASN A 331 13.69 28.82 6.54
N GLY A 332 13.52 27.60 7.04
CA GLY A 332 12.40 26.73 6.67
C GLY A 332 12.71 25.92 5.42
N CYS A 333 11.72 25.79 4.53
CA CYS A 333 11.79 25.00 3.29
C CYS A 333 12.29 23.58 3.55
N ALA A 334 11.77 22.96 4.62
CA ALA A 334 12.30 21.73 5.17
C ALA A 334 11.27 20.61 5.22
N PHE A 335 11.69 19.41 4.84
CA PHE A 335 10.98 18.16 5.11
C PHE A 335 11.66 17.43 6.24
N VAL A 336 10.91 17.15 7.31
CA VAL A 336 11.38 16.36 8.44
C VAL A 336 10.68 15.01 8.40
N LEU A 337 11.47 13.98 8.07
CA LEU A 337 11.02 12.63 7.84
C LEU A 337 11.20 11.78 9.10
N PHE A 338 10.08 11.31 9.64
CA PHE A 338 9.99 10.46 10.82
C PHE A 338 9.69 9.01 10.44
N THR A 339 10.12 8.08 11.30
CA THR A 339 9.76 6.65 11.20
C THR A 339 8.62 6.27 12.14
N SER A 340 8.07 7.21 12.92
CA SER A 340 7.01 6.98 13.89
C SER A 340 6.09 8.19 14.01
N TYR A 341 4.77 7.96 13.95
CA TYR A 341 3.76 8.99 14.17
C TYR A 341 3.85 9.60 15.57
N ARG A 342 4.11 8.77 16.58
CA ARG A 342 4.24 9.24 17.97
C ARG A 342 5.40 10.22 18.11
N ALA A 343 6.59 9.85 17.62
CA ALA A 343 7.74 10.74 17.66
C ALA A 343 7.47 12.05 16.90
N MET A 344 6.88 11.97 15.71
CA MET A 344 6.52 13.14 14.91
C MET A 344 5.57 14.09 15.65
N GLN A 345 4.49 13.57 16.25
CA GLN A 345 3.51 14.38 16.97
C GLN A 345 4.13 15.00 18.24
N THR A 346 4.87 14.22 19.03
CA THR A 346 5.54 14.73 20.22
C THR A 346 6.52 15.84 19.88
N THR A 347 7.37 15.65 18.86
CA THR A 347 8.32 16.69 18.43
C THR A 347 7.61 17.90 17.84
N ALA A 348 6.51 17.72 17.10
CA ALA A 348 5.71 18.84 16.57
C ALA A 348 5.20 19.73 17.71
N THR A 349 4.54 19.15 18.71
CA THR A 349 4.02 19.87 19.87
C THR A 349 5.12 20.59 20.64
N MET A 350 6.28 19.95 20.84
CA MET A 350 7.44 20.58 21.50
C MET A 350 8.01 21.79 20.74
N MET A 351 7.78 21.88 19.44
CA MET A 351 8.36 22.91 18.58
C MET A 351 7.35 23.96 18.11
N GLU A 352 6.07 23.89 18.52
CA GLU A 352 5.03 24.86 18.11
C GLU A 352 5.41 26.30 18.44
N GLU A 353 5.87 26.56 19.67
CA GLU A 353 6.36 27.88 20.09
C GLU A 353 7.57 28.32 19.25
N PHE A 354 8.54 27.41 19.06
CA PHE A 354 9.74 27.69 18.25
C PHE A 354 9.39 28.13 16.82
N PHE A 355 8.46 27.45 16.14
CA PHE A 355 8.09 27.83 14.78
C PHE A 355 7.29 29.15 14.75
N THR A 356 6.48 29.40 15.77
CA THR A 356 5.74 30.66 15.92
C THR A 356 6.71 31.84 16.10
N ASP A 357 7.68 31.71 17.01
CA ASP A 357 8.68 32.74 17.30
C ASP A 357 9.56 33.08 16.10
N HIS A 358 9.78 32.12 15.20
CA HIS A 358 10.60 32.30 14.00
C HIS A 358 9.78 32.58 12.73
N GLU A 359 8.46 32.78 12.86
CA GLU A 359 7.52 33.05 11.75
C GLU A 359 7.59 31.98 10.64
N MET A 360 7.63 30.71 11.03
CA MET A 360 7.65 29.57 10.13
C MET A 360 6.35 28.78 10.20
N ASN A 361 5.88 28.31 9.04
CA ASN A 361 4.64 27.54 8.95
C ASN A 361 4.92 26.05 9.20
N LEU A 362 4.45 25.51 10.33
CA LEU A 362 4.56 24.07 10.63
C LEU A 362 3.35 23.30 10.06
N LEU A 363 3.63 22.35 9.17
CA LEU A 363 2.65 21.45 8.59
C LEU A 363 2.89 20.03 9.10
N VAL A 364 1.90 19.44 9.79
CA VAL A 364 2.05 18.11 10.40
C VAL A 364 1.10 17.11 9.75
N GLN A 365 1.65 16.00 9.26
CA GLN A 365 0.84 14.90 8.76
C GLN A 365 -0.08 14.33 9.85
N GLY A 366 -1.36 14.15 9.52
CA GLY A 366 -2.34 13.56 10.44
C GLY A 366 -3.06 14.58 11.33
N ALA A 367 -2.73 15.87 11.23
CA ALA A 367 -3.41 16.96 11.93
C ALA A 367 -4.74 17.42 11.26
N GLY A 368 -5.45 16.51 10.58
CA GLY A 368 -6.75 16.77 9.95
C GLY A 368 -6.75 17.21 8.49
N MET A 369 -5.59 17.57 7.92
CA MET A 369 -5.48 17.85 6.48
C MET A 369 -5.05 16.63 5.65
N PRO A 370 -5.71 16.36 4.50
CA PRO A 370 -5.26 15.34 3.57
C PRO A 370 -3.86 15.63 3.03
N ARG A 371 -3.09 14.56 2.74
CA ARG A 371 -1.73 14.63 2.20
C ARG A 371 -1.57 15.59 1.02
N GLY A 372 -2.49 15.53 0.04
CA GLY A 372 -2.44 16.41 -1.13
C GLY A 372 -2.57 17.89 -0.79
N LYS A 373 -3.40 18.22 0.22
CA LYS A 373 -3.59 19.60 0.68
C LYS A 373 -2.36 20.11 1.45
N LEU A 374 -1.79 19.27 2.32
CA LEU A 374 -0.52 19.58 3.02
C LEU A 374 0.59 19.90 2.02
N LEU A 375 0.70 19.13 0.94
CA LEU A 375 1.71 19.37 -0.10
C LEU A 375 1.45 20.65 -0.89
N SER A 376 0.20 20.95 -1.25
CA SER A 376 -0.11 22.21 -1.92
C SER A 376 0.19 23.42 -1.04
N GLU A 377 -0.09 23.32 0.26
CA GLU A 377 0.16 24.39 1.23
C GLU A 377 1.66 24.59 1.45
N PHE A 378 2.42 23.51 1.61
CA PHE A 378 3.88 23.57 1.71
C PHE A 378 4.52 24.24 0.49
N LYS A 379 4.02 23.95 -0.72
CA LYS A 379 4.51 24.56 -1.96
C LYS A 379 4.16 26.04 -2.07
N ALA A 380 2.98 26.43 -1.59
CA ALA A 380 2.45 27.79 -1.73
C ALA A 380 3.01 28.74 -0.67
N THR A 381 3.34 28.23 0.52
CA THR A 381 3.72 29.04 1.67
C THR A 381 5.24 29.02 1.87
N PRO A 382 5.94 30.14 1.69
CA PRO A 382 7.37 30.25 1.98
C PRO A 382 7.68 29.92 3.45
N ARG A 383 8.94 29.55 3.73
CA ARG A 383 9.40 29.27 5.11
C ARG A 383 8.56 28.19 5.83
N SER A 384 7.99 27.26 5.06
CA SER A 384 7.23 26.14 5.61
C SER A 384 8.16 24.98 6.02
N VAL A 385 7.74 24.25 7.05
CA VAL A 385 8.37 23.01 7.51
C VAL A 385 7.31 21.94 7.57
N LEU A 386 7.53 20.83 6.86
CA LEU A 386 6.58 19.71 6.84
C LEU A 386 7.14 18.52 7.61
N PHE A 387 6.38 18.08 8.61
CA PHE A 387 6.64 16.86 9.37
C PHE A 387 5.81 15.72 8.79
N GLY A 388 6.49 14.66 8.34
CA GLY A 388 5.84 13.52 7.68
C GLY A 388 6.46 12.18 8.08
N THR A 389 5.65 11.12 7.99
CA THR A 389 6.09 9.72 8.13
C THR A 389 6.23 9.08 6.75
N ASP A 390 6.29 7.74 6.67
CA ASP A 390 6.44 6.91 5.47
C ASP A 390 5.73 7.41 4.20
N SER A 391 4.52 7.95 4.32
CA SER A 391 3.77 8.45 3.15
C SER A 391 4.43 9.64 2.43
N PHE A 392 5.31 10.38 3.10
CA PHE A 392 6.06 11.51 2.50
C PHE A 392 7.45 11.12 2.00
N TRP A 393 7.93 9.91 2.28
CA TRP A 393 9.19 9.40 1.73
C TRP A 393 9.09 9.14 0.20
N MET A 394 7.86 8.90 -0.28
CA MET A 394 7.58 8.44 -1.65
C MET A 394 6.59 9.35 -2.38
N GLY A 395 6.72 9.49 -3.71
CA GLY A 395 5.71 10.14 -4.57
C GLY A 395 5.43 11.62 -4.29
N VAL A 396 6.35 12.33 -3.64
CA VAL A 396 6.26 13.79 -3.44
C VAL A 396 7.21 14.50 -4.38
N ASP A 397 6.68 15.45 -5.14
CA ASP A 397 7.46 16.32 -6.03
C ASP A 397 7.26 17.80 -5.64
N VAL A 398 8.34 18.46 -5.21
CA VAL A 398 8.40 19.86 -4.74
C VAL A 398 9.69 20.49 -5.28
N PRO A 399 9.72 20.86 -6.56
CA PRO A 399 10.93 21.38 -7.20
C PRO A 399 11.29 22.79 -6.69
N GLY A 400 12.57 23.15 -6.81
CA GLY A 400 13.06 24.50 -6.55
C GLY A 400 13.15 24.88 -5.08
N ASN A 401 13.07 26.19 -4.82
CA ASN A 401 13.36 26.79 -3.51
C ASN A 401 12.37 26.43 -2.40
N ALA A 402 11.25 25.77 -2.74
CA ALA A 402 10.28 25.32 -1.76
C ALA A 402 10.82 24.18 -0.87
N LEU A 403 11.83 23.42 -1.34
CA LEU A 403 12.47 22.36 -0.56
C LEU A 403 13.99 22.42 -0.70
N SER A 404 14.66 22.96 0.32
CA SER A 404 16.12 23.08 0.38
C SER A 404 16.73 22.32 1.57
N ASN A 405 15.91 21.64 2.36
CA ASN A 405 16.36 20.88 3.52
C ASN A 405 15.55 19.61 3.68
N VAL A 406 16.23 18.46 3.74
CA VAL A 406 15.58 17.19 4.11
C VAL A 406 16.28 16.64 5.35
N ILE A 407 15.53 16.52 6.43
CA ILE A 407 15.99 16.01 7.71
C ILE A 407 15.42 14.60 7.90
N ILE A 408 16.31 13.62 7.99
CA ILE A 408 16.00 12.23 8.28
C ILE A 408 16.27 12.01 9.76
N THR A 409 15.20 11.87 10.55
CA THR A 409 15.29 11.78 12.01
C THR A 409 15.83 10.43 12.48
N ARG A 410 15.62 9.37 11.69
CA ARG A 410 16.09 8.02 11.98
C ARG A 410 16.31 7.23 10.69
N LEU A 411 17.30 6.33 10.67
CA LEU A 411 17.48 5.40 9.55
C LEU A 411 16.21 4.56 9.33
N PRO A 412 15.70 4.48 8.09
CA PRO A 412 14.35 3.98 7.80
C PRO A 412 14.31 2.45 7.69
N PHE A 413 14.77 1.76 8.74
CA PHE A 413 14.56 0.32 8.84
C PHE A 413 13.07 0.02 8.98
N ALA A 414 12.59 -0.96 8.22
CA ALA A 414 11.23 -1.45 8.37
C ALA A 414 11.04 -1.98 9.80
N VAL A 415 9.90 -1.65 10.40
CA VAL A 415 9.51 -2.28 11.65
C VAL A 415 8.96 -3.66 11.29
N PRO A 416 9.46 -4.75 11.86
CA PRO A 416 9.04 -6.12 11.52
C PRO A 416 7.66 -6.47 12.09
N ASP A 417 6.79 -5.48 12.28
CA ASP A 417 5.43 -5.67 12.79
C ASP A 417 4.47 -6.07 11.66
N SER A 418 4.89 -5.94 10.39
CA SER A 418 4.09 -6.44 9.26
C SER A 418 4.29 -7.94 9.08
N PRO A 419 3.22 -8.74 9.09
CA PRO A 419 3.28 -10.20 8.94
C PRO A 419 4.04 -10.67 7.69
N LEU A 420 3.89 -9.95 6.57
CA LEU A 420 4.60 -10.28 5.33
C LEU A 420 6.10 -10.06 5.43
N ILE A 421 6.53 -9.01 6.13
CA ILE A 421 7.95 -8.76 6.36
C ILE A 421 8.51 -9.83 7.30
N GLU A 422 7.81 -10.13 8.39
CA GLU A 422 8.21 -11.18 9.33
C GLU A 422 8.39 -12.54 8.62
N ALA A 423 7.43 -12.94 7.78
CA ALA A 423 7.50 -14.18 7.02
C ALA A 423 8.67 -14.20 6.02
N LYS A 424 8.98 -13.07 5.37
CA LYS A 424 10.15 -12.96 4.49
C LYS A 424 11.46 -13.08 5.25
N LEU A 425 11.57 -12.46 6.44
CA LEU A 425 12.76 -12.55 7.27
C LEU A 425 12.98 -13.99 7.76
N GLU A 426 11.92 -14.68 8.16
CA GLU A 426 11.96 -16.11 8.52
C GLU A 426 12.41 -16.98 7.36
N LEU A 427 11.85 -16.78 6.16
CA LEU A 427 12.25 -17.53 4.97
C LEU A 427 13.76 -17.36 4.63
N VAL A 428 14.29 -16.14 4.83
CA VAL A 428 15.74 -15.89 4.68
C VAL A 428 16.54 -16.65 5.72
N GLN A 429 16.07 -16.69 6.96
CA GLN A 429 16.73 -17.40 8.04
C GLN A 429 16.68 -18.93 7.86
N GLU A 430 15.55 -19.47 7.39
CA GLU A 430 15.36 -20.91 7.13
C GLU A 430 16.31 -21.44 6.04
N ARG A 431 16.61 -20.62 5.02
CA ARG A 431 17.63 -20.97 4.01
C ARG A 431 19.09 -20.73 4.47
N GLY A 432 19.30 -20.36 5.74
CA GLY A 432 20.62 -20.10 6.33
C GLY A 432 21.21 -18.72 6.02
N GLY A 433 20.41 -17.77 5.53
CA GLY A 433 20.82 -16.40 5.24
C GLY A 433 20.73 -15.47 6.46
N ASP A 434 21.24 -14.24 6.32
CA ASP A 434 21.10 -13.19 7.35
C ASP A 434 19.98 -12.20 6.96
N PRO A 435 18.83 -12.20 7.65
CA PRO A 435 17.69 -11.33 7.31
C PRO A 435 18.02 -9.83 7.41
N PHE A 436 18.99 -9.46 8.25
CA PHE A 436 19.42 -8.08 8.35
C PHE A 436 20.15 -7.63 7.08
N SER A 437 21.18 -8.37 6.65
CA SER A 437 22.00 -8.02 5.49
C SER A 437 21.30 -8.25 4.15
N GLU A 438 20.45 -9.28 4.05
CA GLU A 438 19.82 -9.67 2.78
C GLU A 438 18.49 -8.96 2.49
N TYR A 439 17.80 -8.44 3.51
CA TYR A 439 16.51 -7.78 3.33
C TYR A 439 16.46 -6.41 4.03
N SER A 440 16.66 -6.38 5.34
CA SER A 440 16.39 -5.17 6.14
C SER A 440 17.29 -3.99 5.76
N LEU A 441 18.58 -4.23 5.52
CA LEU A 441 19.55 -3.22 5.11
C LEU A 441 19.30 -2.72 3.68
N PRO A 442 19.16 -3.60 2.66
CA PRO A 442 18.75 -3.19 1.32
C PRO A 442 17.48 -2.32 1.28
N GLU A 443 16.39 -2.74 1.93
CA GLU A 443 15.15 -1.95 1.96
C GLU A 443 15.34 -0.57 2.60
N ALA A 444 16.08 -0.52 3.72
CA ALA A 444 16.37 0.74 4.39
C ALA A 444 17.22 1.66 3.50
N ILE A 445 18.17 1.12 2.73
CA ILE A 445 18.98 1.90 1.78
C ILE A 445 18.11 2.45 0.64
N LEU A 446 17.21 1.65 0.07
CA LEU A 446 16.30 2.10 -0.98
C LEU A 446 15.42 3.24 -0.49
N LYS A 447 14.76 3.05 0.66
CA LYS A 447 13.92 4.07 1.29
C LYS A 447 14.72 5.33 1.66
N PHE A 448 15.94 5.17 2.15
CA PHE A 448 16.84 6.29 2.44
C PHE A 448 17.18 7.11 1.18
N ARG A 449 17.52 6.44 0.07
CA ARG A 449 17.75 7.11 -1.22
C ARG A 449 16.51 7.83 -1.72
N GLN A 450 15.32 7.28 -1.52
CA GLN A 450 14.06 7.93 -1.89
C GLN A 450 13.82 9.21 -1.08
N GLY A 451 14.13 9.20 0.21
CA GLY A 451 14.09 10.40 1.05
C GLY A 451 15.07 11.47 0.57
N VAL A 452 16.32 11.09 0.29
CA VAL A 452 17.36 12.02 -0.21
C VAL A 452 17.04 12.57 -1.61
N GLY A 453 16.48 11.72 -2.49
CA GLY A 453 16.06 12.11 -3.84
C GLY A 453 14.94 13.16 -3.87
N ARG A 454 14.36 13.53 -2.72
CA ARG A 454 13.41 14.65 -2.63
C ARG A 454 14.09 16.01 -2.74
N LEU A 455 15.38 16.11 -2.40
CA LEU A 455 16.08 17.40 -2.36
C LEU A 455 16.44 17.92 -3.76
N ILE A 456 17.02 17.07 -4.61
CA ILE A 456 17.54 17.48 -5.92
C ILE A 456 16.70 16.85 -7.03
N ARG A 457 15.90 17.67 -7.71
CA ARG A 457 15.02 17.28 -8.83
C ARG A 457 15.30 18.04 -10.12
N THR A 458 15.95 19.20 -10.02
CA THR A 458 16.39 20.01 -11.15
C THR A 458 17.89 20.31 -11.09
N LYS A 459 18.48 20.78 -12.19
CA LYS A 459 19.90 21.19 -12.25
C LYS A 459 20.20 22.44 -11.41
N SER A 460 19.19 23.21 -11.03
CA SER A 460 19.32 24.43 -10.22
C SER A 460 19.05 24.21 -8.73
N ASP A 461 18.46 23.07 -8.36
CA ASP A 461 18.12 22.80 -6.97
C ASP A 461 19.40 22.76 -6.11
N LYS A 462 19.33 23.36 -4.93
CA LYS A 462 20.41 23.33 -3.94
C LYS A 462 19.85 23.14 -2.54
N GLY A 463 20.61 22.47 -1.70
CA GLY A 463 20.24 22.38 -0.29
C GLY A 463 21.04 21.41 0.53
N ILE A 464 20.47 20.99 1.66
CA ILE A 464 21.14 20.14 2.63
C ILE A 464 20.31 18.90 2.96
N ILE A 465 21.00 17.79 3.17
CA ILE A 465 20.43 16.60 3.81
C ILE A 465 21.00 16.53 5.21
N VAL A 466 20.15 16.26 6.20
CA VAL A 466 20.57 16.11 7.59
C VAL A 466 20.14 14.74 8.09
N VAL A 467 21.06 13.96 8.64
CA VAL A 467 20.77 12.67 9.26
C VAL A 467 20.99 12.81 10.76
N LEU A 468 19.90 12.70 11.52
CA LEU A 468 19.88 12.79 12.98
C LEU A 468 19.94 11.39 13.63
N ASP A 469 20.70 10.49 13.02
CA ASP A 469 20.89 9.12 13.50
C ASP A 469 22.38 8.78 13.51
N ASN A 470 22.97 8.74 14.70
CA ASN A 470 24.40 8.49 14.88
C ASN A 470 24.83 7.11 14.34
N ARG A 471 23.90 6.16 14.15
CA ARG A 471 24.21 4.79 13.72
C ARG A 471 24.77 4.73 12.31
N ILE A 472 24.53 5.76 11.49
CA ILE A 472 25.14 5.87 10.16
C ILE A 472 26.68 6.00 10.22
N VAL A 473 27.23 6.49 11.34
CA VAL A 473 28.68 6.58 11.57
C VAL A 473 29.19 5.58 12.59
N THR A 474 28.40 5.23 13.61
CA THR A 474 28.84 4.33 14.69
C THR A 474 28.70 2.85 14.38
N LYS A 475 27.80 2.44 13.47
CA LYS A 475 27.57 1.02 13.13
C LYS A 475 28.24 0.63 11.81
N PRO A 476 28.73 -0.62 11.67
CA PRO A 476 29.41 -1.08 10.45
C PRO A 476 28.59 -0.91 9.16
N TYR A 477 27.28 -1.17 9.25
CA TYR A 477 26.36 -1.05 8.12
C TYR A 477 26.15 0.41 7.65
N GLY A 478 26.48 1.40 8.48
CA GLY A 478 26.32 2.82 8.15
C GLY A 478 27.10 3.23 6.90
N ARG A 479 28.23 2.57 6.65
CA ARG A 479 29.03 2.74 5.42
C ARG A 479 28.24 2.41 4.16
N ALA A 480 27.30 1.46 4.22
CA ALA A 480 26.47 1.09 3.08
C ALA A 480 25.50 2.22 2.71
N PHE A 481 24.91 2.92 3.68
CA PHE A 481 24.07 4.10 3.44
C PHE A 481 24.85 5.22 2.76
N LEU A 482 26.06 5.54 3.26
CA LEU A 482 26.89 6.59 2.68
C LEU A 482 27.36 6.24 1.26
N LYS A 483 27.75 4.99 1.02
CA LYS A 483 28.12 4.51 -0.33
C LYS A 483 26.95 4.50 -1.31
N ALA A 484 25.73 4.33 -0.81
CA ALA A 484 24.53 4.34 -1.62
C ALA A 484 24.12 5.76 -2.06
N LEU A 485 24.70 6.83 -1.49
CA LEU A 485 24.44 8.19 -1.93
C LEU A 485 25.34 8.61 -3.09
N PRO A 486 24.89 9.53 -3.95
CA PRO A 486 25.78 10.17 -4.90
C PRO A 486 26.91 10.92 -4.19
N SER A 487 28.03 11.12 -4.89
CA SER A 487 29.18 11.87 -4.36
C SER A 487 28.78 13.31 -4.03
N CYS A 488 28.78 13.64 -2.74
CA CYS A 488 28.50 14.97 -2.21
C CYS A 488 29.43 15.27 -1.01
N PRO A 489 29.63 16.53 -0.62
CA PRO A 489 30.38 16.88 0.57
C PRO A 489 29.61 16.37 1.81
N VAL A 490 30.33 15.70 2.71
CA VAL A 490 29.78 15.17 3.96
C VAL A 490 30.45 15.88 5.13
N GLN A 491 29.65 16.35 6.09
CA GLN A 491 30.12 16.93 7.34
C GLN A 491 29.51 16.18 8.53
N ILE A 492 30.37 15.67 9.40
CA ILE A 492 29.97 15.02 10.66
C ILE A 492 30.10 16.05 11.77
N ILE A 493 29.05 16.24 12.57
CA ILE A 493 28.94 17.28 13.63
C ILE A 493 28.55 16.73 15.00
#